data_AF-U3LPF0-F1
#
_entry.id   AF-U3LPF0-F1
#
_cell.length_a   1.000
_cell.length_b   1.000
_cell.length_c   1.000
_cell.angle_alpha   90.00
_cell.angle_beta   90.00
_cell.angle_gamma   90.00
#
_symmetry.space_group_name_H-M   'P 1'
#
loop_
_entity.id
_entity.type
_entity.pdbx_description
1 polymer ?
#
loop_
_entity_poly.entity_id
_entity_poly.type
_entity_poly.pdbx_seq_one_letter_code
_entity_poly.pdbx_strand_id
1 'polypeptide(L)'
;MANNQAPNALNPIGPVTKMMPEGSRKVCVLNGSRQIDQVVKGEWMTLKVLPESGLPKGIYQLGEAAKGNTGKDASFTGQVLFSDSKAVYQLSGKGVVEHPRSAFAELEAKGEKIVDGRSYTVAYANGRGVASNAQTANVAQVRSSAKGHDNSL
;
A
#
# COMPACT_ATOMS: atom_id res chain seq x y z
N MET A 1 49.64 38.77 0.58
CA MET A 1 49.29 37.52 -0.12
C MET A 1 47.96 37.06 0.44
N ALA A 2 46.92 36.95 -0.39
CA ALA A 2 45.57 36.61 0.05
C ALA A 2 45.45 35.10 0.27
N ASN A 3 44.99 34.69 1.46
CA ASN A 3 44.83 33.30 1.84
C ASN A 3 43.47 32.80 1.32
N ASN A 4 43.49 32.05 0.23
CA ASN A 4 42.30 31.49 -0.41
C ASN A 4 41.99 30.12 0.22
N GLN A 5 41.37 30.11 1.40
CA GLN A 5 40.86 28.88 2.00
C GLN A 5 39.45 28.60 1.49
N ALA A 6 39.33 27.59 0.62
CA ALA A 6 38.05 26.99 0.28
C ALA A 6 37.46 26.27 1.52
N PRO A 7 36.15 26.37 1.79
CA PRO A 7 35.53 25.65 2.89
C PRO A 7 35.50 24.14 2.59
N ASN A 8 36.09 23.36 3.50
CA ASN A 8 36.05 21.89 3.51
C ASN A 8 34.59 21.39 3.61
N ALA A 9 33.97 21.03 2.49
CA ALA A 9 32.70 20.32 2.46
C ALA A 9 32.94 18.80 2.53
N LEU A 10 33.15 18.26 3.73
CA LEU A 10 33.24 16.82 3.99
C LEU A 10 31.95 16.24 4.61
N ASN A 11 30.80 16.89 4.39
CA ASN A 11 29.52 16.26 4.71
C ASN A 11 29.10 15.43 3.50
N PRO A 12 29.02 14.08 3.61
CA PRO A 12 28.43 13.29 2.55
C PRO A 12 27.01 13.81 2.32
N ILE A 13 26.72 14.21 1.09
CA ILE A 13 25.35 14.51 0.65
C ILE A 13 24.62 13.17 0.77
N GLY A 14 23.93 12.96 1.90
CA GLY A 14 23.06 11.82 2.08
C GLY A 14 22.11 11.71 0.88
N PRO A 15 21.61 10.50 0.57
CA PRO A 15 20.78 10.29 -0.61
C PRO A 15 19.72 11.38 -0.71
N VAL A 16 19.75 12.14 -1.82
CA VAL A 16 18.87 13.29 -2.03
C VAL A 16 17.44 12.78 -1.93
N THR A 17 16.77 13.11 -0.82
CA THR A 17 15.38 12.70 -0.64
C THR A 17 14.58 13.44 -1.69
N LYS A 18 13.89 12.70 -2.57
CA LYS A 18 13.01 13.30 -3.58
C LYS A 18 11.98 14.17 -2.85
N MET A 19 12.06 15.48 -3.07
CA MET A 19 11.08 16.43 -2.57
C MET A 19 9.84 16.37 -3.46
N MET A 20 8.68 16.37 -2.83
CA MET A 20 7.37 16.32 -3.47
C MET A 20 6.57 17.59 -3.15
N PRO A 21 5.48 17.89 -3.87
CA PRO A 21 4.61 19.01 -3.55
C PRO A 21 4.09 18.96 -2.10
N GLU A 22 3.78 20.12 -1.52
CA GLU A 22 3.19 20.25 -0.19
C GLU A 22 2.01 19.28 0.02
N GLY A 23 1.95 18.66 1.20
CA GLY A 23 0.92 17.70 1.56
C GLY A 23 1.13 16.28 1.00
N SER A 24 2.12 16.07 0.12
CA SER A 24 2.49 14.73 -0.36
C SER A 24 2.92 13.83 0.79
N ARG A 25 2.61 12.54 0.71
CA ARG A 25 2.89 11.56 1.76
C ARG A 25 3.76 10.41 1.26
N LYS A 26 4.54 9.84 2.17
CA LYS A 26 5.29 8.60 1.96
C LYS A 26 5.23 7.69 3.18
N VAL A 27 5.46 6.41 2.95
CA VAL A 27 5.64 5.40 4.01
C VAL A 27 7.06 4.89 3.93
N CYS A 28 7.84 5.07 5.01
CA CYS A 28 9.20 4.56 5.12
C CYS A 28 9.18 3.33 6.02
N VAL A 29 9.40 2.15 5.46
CA VAL A 29 9.48 0.88 6.20
C VAL A 29 10.94 0.52 6.39
N LEU A 30 11.47 0.77 7.59
CA LEU A 30 12.88 0.61 7.91
C LEU A 30 13.02 0.22 9.39
N ASN A 31 14.03 -0.61 9.69
CA ASN A 31 14.44 -0.93 11.06
C ASN A 31 13.32 -1.43 11.98
N GLY A 32 12.42 -2.30 11.50
CA GLY A 32 11.33 -2.86 12.32
C GLY A 32 10.16 -1.89 12.56
N SER A 33 10.15 -0.75 11.88
CA SER A 33 9.11 0.27 12.00
C SER A 33 8.63 0.74 10.63
N ARG A 34 7.46 1.39 10.61
CA ARG A 34 7.00 2.19 9.49
C ARG A 34 6.72 3.62 9.93
N GLN A 35 7.28 4.58 9.21
CA GLN A 35 7.09 6.00 9.43
C GLN A 35 6.16 6.56 8.35
N ILE A 36 5.17 7.34 8.78
CA ILE A 36 4.28 8.08 7.89
C ILE A 36 4.78 9.51 7.85
N ASP A 37 5.34 9.92 6.72
CA ASP A 37 5.88 11.26 6.54
C ASP A 37 4.99 12.07 5.59
N GLN A 38 4.97 13.38 5.80
CA GLN A 38 4.28 14.33 4.93
C GLN A 38 5.18 15.52 4.63
N VAL A 39 5.09 16.06 3.40
CA VAL A 39 5.71 17.35 3.08
C VAL A 39 4.92 18.46 3.78
N VAL A 40 5.57 19.16 4.70
CA VAL A 40 5.04 20.30 5.44
C VAL A 40 6.03 21.45 5.31
N LYS A 41 5.59 22.60 4.80
CA LYS A 41 6.43 23.77 4.51
C LYS A 41 7.66 23.41 3.65
N GLY A 42 7.48 22.49 2.70
CA GLY A 42 8.57 22.06 1.81
C GLY A 42 9.61 21.13 2.45
N GLU A 43 9.33 20.54 3.62
CA GLU A 43 10.20 19.56 4.27
C GLU A 43 9.44 18.28 4.60
N TRP A 44 10.10 17.12 4.55
CA TRP A 44 9.51 15.86 5.01
C TRP A 44 9.48 15.82 6.53
N MET A 45 8.27 15.81 7.09
CA MET A 45 8.03 15.70 8.53
C MET A 45 7.39 14.36 8.86
N THR A 46 7.96 13.63 9.83
CA THR A 46 7.35 12.39 10.34
C THR A 46 6.15 12.71 11.19
N LEU A 47 4.97 12.28 10.75
CA LEU A 47 3.70 12.45 11.46
C LEU A 47 3.47 11.34 12.47
N LYS A 48 3.87 10.12 12.13
CA LYS A 48 3.62 8.94 12.97
C LYS A 48 4.65 7.86 12.74
N VAL A 49 5.00 7.16 13.81
CA VAL A 49 5.79 5.92 13.79
C VAL A 49 4.89 4.77 14.25
N LEU A 50 4.89 3.68 13.50
CA LEU A 50 4.06 2.50 13.73
C LEU A 50 4.91 1.23 13.63
N PRO A 51 4.45 0.08 14.14
CA PRO A 51 5.10 -1.21 13.88
C PRO A 51 5.19 -1.53 12.38
N GLU A 52 6.23 -2.26 11.97
CA GLU A 52 6.47 -2.68 10.57
C GLU A 52 5.31 -3.49 9.98
N SER A 53 4.59 -4.25 10.81
CA SER A 53 3.45 -5.08 10.39
C SER A 53 3.78 -6.10 9.28
N GLY A 54 5.04 -6.55 9.20
CA GLY A 54 5.49 -7.51 8.18
C GLY A 54 5.48 -6.95 6.75
N LEU A 55 5.54 -5.63 6.60
CA LEU A 55 5.68 -4.97 5.30
C LEU A 55 7.13 -5.04 4.83
N PRO A 56 7.38 -5.18 3.52
CA PRO A 56 8.73 -5.17 2.98
C PRO A 56 9.40 -3.80 3.19
N LYS A 57 10.70 -3.82 3.50
CA LYS A 57 11.51 -2.62 3.67
C LYS A 57 11.51 -1.79 2.39
N GLY A 58 11.40 -0.47 2.53
CA GLY A 58 11.38 0.44 1.39
C GLY A 58 10.82 1.81 1.72
N ILE A 59 10.99 2.76 0.80
CA ILE A 59 10.37 4.08 0.85
C ILE A 59 9.32 4.13 -0.26
N TYR A 60 8.06 4.28 0.13
CA TYR A 60 6.91 4.21 -0.76
C TYR A 60 6.27 5.59 -0.90
N GLN A 61 6.44 6.23 -2.06
CA GLN A 61 5.85 7.54 -2.35
C GLN A 61 4.37 7.39 -2.69
N LEU A 62 3.48 7.82 -1.79
CA LEU A 62 2.04 7.66 -1.98
C LEU A 62 1.48 8.60 -3.07
N GLY A 63 2.14 9.74 -3.30
CA GLY A 63 1.79 10.67 -4.37
C GLY A 63 2.02 10.11 -5.79
N GLU A 64 2.77 9.02 -5.91
CA GLU A 64 3.07 8.34 -7.18
C GLU A 64 2.30 7.03 -7.34
N ALA A 65 1.42 6.70 -6.38
CA ALA A 65 0.65 5.47 -6.42
C ALA A 65 -0.23 5.42 -7.68
N ALA A 66 -0.21 4.29 -8.37
CA ALA A 66 -1.11 4.06 -9.50
C ALA A 66 -2.56 4.04 -8.99
N LYS A 67 -3.48 4.69 -9.71
CA LYS A 67 -4.90 4.62 -9.36
C LYS A 67 -5.47 3.27 -9.79
N GLY A 68 -6.09 2.53 -8.88
CA GLY A 68 -6.75 1.26 -9.21
C GLY A 68 -8.04 1.46 -10.02
N ASN A 69 -8.77 2.55 -9.76
CA ASN A 69 -10.06 2.85 -10.34
C ASN A 69 -9.96 3.52 -11.73
N THR A 70 -9.35 2.84 -12.70
CA THR A 70 -9.15 3.40 -14.05
C THR A 70 -10.34 3.24 -15.00
N GLY A 71 -11.47 2.70 -14.53
CA GLY A 71 -12.63 2.35 -15.35
C GLY A 71 -12.50 1.01 -16.10
N LYS A 72 -11.29 0.46 -16.17
CA LYS A 72 -11.01 -0.85 -16.75
C LYS A 72 -11.11 -1.96 -15.70
N ASP A 73 -11.40 -3.17 -16.18
CA ASP A 73 -11.34 -4.35 -15.33
C ASP A 73 -9.89 -4.64 -14.94
N ALA A 74 -9.68 -4.83 -13.64
CA ALA A 74 -8.36 -5.06 -13.06
C ALA A 74 -8.50 -5.77 -11.72
N SER A 75 -7.46 -6.51 -11.31
CA SER A 75 -7.41 -7.12 -9.99
C SER A 75 -6.04 -6.89 -9.38
N PHE A 76 -6.03 -6.46 -8.12
CA PHE A 76 -4.82 -6.14 -7.37
C PHE A 76 -4.81 -6.95 -6.08
N THR A 77 -3.77 -7.75 -5.89
CA THR A 77 -3.59 -8.58 -4.71
C THR A 77 -2.29 -8.22 -4.03
N GLY A 78 -2.32 -8.07 -2.70
CA GLY A 78 -1.15 -7.81 -1.89
C GLY A 78 -1.46 -7.08 -0.59
N GLN A 79 -0.41 -6.72 0.13
CA GLN A 79 -0.50 -6.16 1.49
C GLN A 79 -0.98 -4.71 1.48
N VAL A 80 -1.83 -4.33 2.44
CA VAL A 80 -2.14 -2.91 2.69
C VAL A 80 -0.91 -2.23 3.29
N LEU A 81 -0.34 -1.26 2.58
CA LEU A 81 0.79 -0.45 3.03
C LEU A 81 0.37 0.57 4.10
N PHE A 82 -0.71 1.28 3.81
CA PHE A 82 -1.25 2.37 4.61
C PHE A 82 -2.71 2.61 4.23
N SER A 83 -3.50 3.05 5.19
CA SER A 83 -4.88 3.46 4.93
C SER A 83 -5.26 4.68 5.75
N ASP A 84 -6.14 5.50 5.19
CA ASP A 84 -6.77 6.62 5.88
C ASP A 84 -8.26 6.71 5.55
N SER A 85 -8.88 7.84 5.89
CA SER A 85 -10.32 8.07 5.67
C SER A 85 -10.70 8.20 4.19
N LYS A 86 -9.75 8.46 3.28
CA LYS A 86 -10.00 8.69 1.86
C LYS A 86 -9.62 7.48 1.01
N ALA A 87 -8.51 6.84 1.32
CA ALA A 87 -7.90 5.83 0.47
C ALA A 87 -7.24 4.68 1.25
N VAL A 88 -7.07 3.57 0.54
CA VAL A 88 -6.25 2.44 0.96
C VAL A 88 -5.15 2.26 -0.07
N TYR A 89 -3.90 2.22 0.40
CA TYR A 89 -2.72 2.02 -0.43
C TYR A 89 -2.25 0.57 -0.30
N GLN A 90 -2.14 -0.13 -1.41
CA GLN A 90 -1.78 -1.54 -1.47
C GLN A 90 -0.44 -1.71 -2.18
N LEU A 91 0.44 -2.54 -1.60
CA LEU A 91 1.59 -3.07 -2.33
C LEU A 91 1.12 -4.17 -3.25
N SER A 92 1.14 -3.91 -4.55
CA SER A 92 1.00 -4.92 -5.59
C SER A 92 2.37 -5.31 -6.12
N GLY A 93 2.49 -6.45 -6.81
CA GLY A 93 3.75 -6.86 -7.45
C GLY A 93 4.32 -5.84 -8.46
N LYS A 94 3.56 -4.80 -8.84
CA LYS A 94 3.97 -3.72 -9.75
C LYS A 94 4.23 -2.38 -9.04
N GLY A 95 4.19 -2.34 -7.71
CA GLY A 95 4.33 -1.11 -6.91
C GLY A 95 3.07 -0.77 -6.12
N VAL A 96 2.97 0.49 -5.68
CA VAL A 96 1.85 0.98 -4.84
C VAL A 96 0.64 1.30 -5.71
N VAL A 97 -0.52 0.79 -5.30
CA VAL A 97 -1.82 1.09 -5.90
C VAL A 97 -2.69 1.79 -4.87
N GLU A 98 -3.32 2.90 -5.26
CA GLU A 98 -4.31 3.61 -4.46
C GLU A 98 -5.72 3.16 -4.84
N HIS A 99 -6.49 2.80 -3.82
CA HIS A 99 -7.90 2.46 -3.93
C HIS A 99 -8.75 3.50 -3.17
N PRO A 100 -9.90 3.94 -3.71
CA PRO A 100 -10.85 4.71 -2.95
C PRO A 100 -11.34 3.89 -1.76
N ARG A 101 -11.58 4.53 -0.60
CA ARG A 101 -12.04 3.83 0.61
C ARG A 101 -13.32 3.02 0.37
N SER A 102 -14.19 3.49 -0.52
CA SER A 102 -15.43 2.81 -0.92
C SER A 102 -15.23 1.40 -1.47
N ALA A 103 -14.04 1.06 -1.99
CA ALA A 103 -13.74 -0.30 -2.44
C ALA A 103 -13.74 -1.32 -1.30
N PHE A 104 -13.59 -0.87 -0.05
CA PHE A 104 -13.55 -1.69 1.16
C PHE A 104 -14.85 -1.65 1.98
N ALA A 105 -15.86 -0.91 1.51
CA ALA A 105 -17.08 -0.65 2.26
C ALA A 105 -17.84 -1.94 2.65
N GLU A 106 -17.83 -2.97 1.80
CA GLU A 106 -18.49 -4.25 2.10
C GLU A 106 -17.82 -5.03 3.24
N LEU A 107 -16.49 -4.96 3.34
CA LEU A 107 -15.76 -5.57 4.45
C LEU A 107 -16.04 -4.82 5.76
N GLU A 108 -16.02 -3.48 5.71
CA GLU A 108 -16.30 -2.64 6.87
C GLU A 108 -17.74 -2.78 7.35
N ALA A 109 -18.71 -2.90 6.43
CA ALA A 109 -20.11 -3.16 6.76
C ALA A 109 -20.31 -4.51 7.47
N LYS A 110 -19.43 -5.48 7.24
CA LYS A 110 -19.39 -6.78 7.95
C LYS A 110 -18.64 -6.70 9.28
N GLY A 111 -18.20 -5.52 9.69
CA GLY A 111 -17.42 -5.29 10.91
C GLY A 111 -15.93 -5.61 10.76
N GLU A 112 -15.44 -5.89 9.56
CA GLU A 112 -14.02 -6.13 9.34
C GLU A 112 -13.24 -4.82 9.35
N LYS A 113 -12.11 -4.82 10.06
CA LYS A 113 -11.17 -3.70 10.02
C LYS A 113 -10.12 -3.93 8.94
N ILE A 114 -9.80 -2.88 8.18
CA ILE A 114 -8.69 -2.93 7.23
C ILE A 114 -7.38 -2.87 8.02
N VAL A 115 -6.57 -3.91 7.89
CA VAL A 115 -5.34 -4.08 8.68
C VAL A 115 -4.13 -3.87 7.77
N ASP A 116 -3.30 -2.89 8.13
CA ASP A 116 -2.03 -2.68 7.45
C ASP A 116 -1.11 -3.90 7.62
N GLY A 117 -0.40 -4.28 6.56
CA GLY A 117 0.41 -5.51 6.48
C GLY A 117 -0.38 -6.75 6.08
N ARG A 118 -1.71 -6.75 6.15
CA ARG A 118 -2.55 -7.87 5.70
C ARG A 118 -2.81 -7.80 4.20
N SER A 119 -2.83 -8.97 3.56
CA SER A 119 -3.14 -9.10 2.14
C SER A 119 -4.64 -9.14 1.84
N TYR A 120 -5.05 -8.32 0.88
CA TYR A 120 -6.39 -8.28 0.31
C TYR A 120 -6.32 -8.43 -1.21
N THR A 121 -7.46 -8.73 -1.82
CA THR A 121 -7.66 -8.63 -3.26
C THR A 121 -8.67 -7.52 -3.52
N VAL A 122 -8.37 -6.56 -4.39
CA VAL A 122 -9.32 -5.54 -4.87
C VAL A 122 -9.58 -5.77 -6.34
N ALA A 123 -10.79 -6.21 -6.66
CA ALA A 123 -11.24 -6.43 -8.04
C ALA A 123 -12.05 -5.21 -8.51
N TYR A 124 -11.74 -4.72 -9.70
CA TYR A 124 -12.47 -3.66 -10.38
C TYR A 124 -13.28 -4.22 -11.53
N ALA A 125 -14.54 -3.82 -11.59
CA ALA A 125 -15.41 -4.00 -12.75
C ALA A 125 -16.15 -2.68 -13.02
N ASN A 126 -16.12 -2.19 -14.25
CA ASN A 126 -16.76 -0.91 -14.64
C ASN A 126 -16.40 0.27 -13.71
N GLY A 127 -15.13 0.34 -13.29
CA GLY A 127 -14.63 1.39 -12.37
C GLY A 127 -15.02 1.24 -10.89
N ARG A 128 -15.85 0.24 -10.54
CA ARG A 128 -16.19 -0.07 -9.15
C ARG A 128 -15.25 -1.12 -8.58
N GLY A 129 -14.56 -0.77 -7.50
CA GLY A 129 -13.69 -1.70 -6.77
C GLY A 129 -14.47 -2.43 -5.67
N VAL A 130 -14.17 -3.72 -5.48
CA VAL A 130 -14.65 -4.53 -4.35
C VAL A 130 -13.47 -5.29 -3.75
N ALA A 131 -13.25 -5.10 -2.45
CA ALA A 131 -12.19 -5.75 -1.70
C ALA A 131 -12.68 -7.05 -1.05
N SER A 132 -11.82 -8.06 -1.04
CA SER A 132 -12.00 -9.31 -0.31
C SER A 132 -10.71 -9.71 0.40
N ASN A 133 -10.81 -10.52 1.46
CA ASN A 133 -9.63 -11.15 2.05
C ASN A 133 -8.92 -12.02 1.01
N ALA A 134 -7.58 -11.95 0.92
CA ALA A 134 -6.83 -12.71 -0.09
C ALA A 134 -6.96 -14.24 0.10
N GLN A 135 -7.31 -14.71 1.30
CA GLN A 135 -7.54 -16.13 1.59
C GLN A 135 -8.89 -16.68 1.08
N THR A 136 -9.89 -15.84 0.81
CA THR A 136 -11.25 -16.30 0.46
C THR A 136 -11.45 -16.65 -1.01
N ALA A 137 -10.47 -16.38 -1.90
CA ALA A 137 -10.61 -16.70 -3.32
C ALA A 137 -10.56 -18.21 -3.63
N ASN A 138 -10.06 -19.06 -2.71
CA ASN A 138 -9.91 -20.51 -2.94
C ASN A 138 -11.10 -21.37 -2.50
N VAL A 139 -12.18 -20.81 -1.96
CA VAL A 139 -13.29 -21.62 -1.40
C VAL A 139 -14.43 -21.85 -2.39
N ALA A 140 -14.52 -21.05 -3.47
CA ALA A 140 -15.63 -21.14 -4.43
C ALA A 140 -15.48 -22.26 -5.47
N GLN A 141 -14.28 -22.82 -5.66
CA GLN A 141 -14.03 -23.80 -6.74
C GLN A 141 -13.97 -25.27 -6.28
N VAL A 142 -14.02 -25.53 -4.97
CA VAL A 142 -13.86 -26.91 -4.42
C VAL A 142 -15.19 -27.61 -4.17
N ARG A 143 -16.34 -26.92 -4.24
CA ARG A 143 -17.66 -27.53 -3.92
C ARG A 143 -18.41 -28.16 -5.10
N SER A 144 -17.87 -28.13 -6.32
CA SER A 144 -18.55 -28.65 -7.52
C SER A 144 -18.07 -30.03 -7.98
N SER A 145 -17.17 -30.71 -7.25
CA SER A 145 -16.62 -32.02 -7.66
C SER A 145 -16.84 -33.11 -6.61
N ALA A 146 -18.07 -33.29 -6.14
CA ALA A 146 -18.47 -34.49 -5.41
C ALA A 146 -19.86 -34.92 -5.87
N LYS A 147 -19.93 -35.56 -7.03
CA LYS A 147 -21.14 -36.25 -7.50
C LYS A 147 -20.80 -37.70 -7.86
N GLY A 148 -21.10 -38.59 -6.91
CA GLY A 148 -21.55 -39.97 -7.11
C GLY A 148 -20.66 -40.95 -7.85
N HIS A 149 -20.17 -41.96 -7.14
CA HIS A 149 -20.25 -43.33 -7.64
C HIS A 149 -20.59 -44.27 -6.47
N ASP A 150 -21.87 -44.61 -6.41
CA ASP A 150 -22.36 -45.85 -5.82
C ASP A 150 -21.83 -47.00 -6.67
N ASN A 151 -21.27 -48.03 -6.03
CA ASN A 151 -21.43 -49.38 -6.57
C ASN A 151 -21.34 -50.40 -5.44
N SER A 152 -22.50 -50.95 -5.13
CA SER A 152 -22.66 -52.23 -4.45
C SER A 152 -22.32 -53.37 -5.42
N LEU A 153 -21.51 -54.33 -4.98
CA LEU A 153 -21.69 -55.80 -5.04
C LEU A 153 -20.37 -56.52 -4.71
#